data_AF-A0A662QJS0-F1
#
_entry.id   AF-A0A662QJS0-F1
#
_cell.length_a   1.000
_cell.length_b   1.000
_cell.length_c   1.000
_cell.angle_alpha   90.00
_cell.angle_beta   90.00
_cell.angle_gamma   90.00
#
_symmetry.space_group_name_H-M   'P 1'
#
loop_
_entity.id
_entity.type
_entity.pdbx_description
1 polymer ?
#
loop_
_entity_poly.entity_id
_entity_poly.type
_entity_poly.pdbx_seq_one_letter_code
_entity_poly.pdbx_strand_id
1 'polypeptide(L)' 'MKDIRQMSDQELINLYQSLYEGVYVFECYGPRDYELMIATEQELRRRGYKIVRRVEVVKQEKFEEVIG' A
#
# COMPACT_ATOMS: atom_id res chain seq x y z
N MET A 1 7.57 -4.51 17.56
CA MET A 1 7.81 -3.76 16.31
C MET A 1 8.84 -2.67 16.61
N LYS A 2 9.79 -2.38 15.73
CA LYS A 2 10.69 -1.23 15.90
C LYS A 2 9.86 0.06 15.89
N ASP A 3 10.36 1.12 16.51
CA ASP A 3 9.77 2.45 16.34
C ASP A 3 9.90 2.88 14.87
N ILE A 4 8.85 3.49 14.31
CA ILE A 4 8.79 3.95 12.92
C ILE A 4 9.98 4.86 12.57
N ARG A 5 10.44 5.69 13.52
CA ARG A 5 11.57 6.60 13.31
C ARG A 5 12.92 5.89 13.21
N GLN A 6 13.01 4.67 13.74
CA GLN A 6 14.22 3.85 13.72
C GLN A 6 14.28 2.91 12.51
N MET A 7 13.19 2.80 11.75
CA MET A 7 13.17 2.03 10.51
C MET A 7 13.97 2.73 9.42
N SER A 8 14.68 1.96 8.62
CA SER A 8 15.26 2.40 7.35
C SER A 8 14.16 2.80 6.36
N ASP A 9 14.53 3.56 5.33
CA ASP A 9 13.57 3.98 4.31
C ASP A 9 12.92 2.78 3.61
N GLN A 10 13.68 1.73 3.33
CA GLN A 10 13.16 0.51 2.70
C GLN A 10 12.19 -0.24 3.62
N GLU A 11 12.46 -0.32 4.93
CA GLU A 11 11.53 -0.91 5.90
C GLU A 11 10.20 -0.15 5.93
N LEU A 12 10.24 1.20 5.91
CA LEU A 12 9.05 2.04 5.88
C LEU A 12 8.26 1.91 4.58
N ILE A 13 8.94 1.89 3.44
CA ILE A 13 8.31 1.72 2.13
C ILE A 13 7.58 0.39 2.07
N ASN A 14 8.24 -0.71 2.47
CA ASN A 14 7.65 -2.04 2.47
C ASN A 14 6.44 -2.11 3.42
N LEU A 15 6.59 -1.56 4.63
CA LEU A 15 5.50 -1.51 5.61
C LEU A 15 4.28 -0.74 5.06
N TYR A 16 4.50 0.44 4.48
CA TYR A 16 3.43 1.25 3.92
C TYR A 16 2.72 0.52 2.77
N GLN A 17 3.46 -0.14 1.87
CA GLN A 17 2.88 -0.89 0.76
C GLN A 17 2.00 -2.04 1.23
N SER A 18 2.49 -2.86 2.17
CA SER A 18 1.71 -3.97 2.72
C SER A 18 0.44 -3.50 3.44
N LEU A 19 0.53 -2.41 4.20
CA LEU A 19 -0.63 -1.82 4.87
C LEU A 19 -1.63 -1.22 3.86
N TYR A 20 -1.13 -0.55 2.83
CA TYR A 20 -1.96 0.05 1.79
C TYR A 20 -2.74 -1.02 1.01
N GLU A 21 -2.10 -2.13 0.63
CA GLU A 21 -2.77 -3.27 0.02
C GLU A 21 -3.82 -3.88 0.96
N GLY A 22 -3.47 -4.10 2.23
CA GLY A 22 -4.41 -4.61 3.23
C GLY A 22 -5.65 -3.72 3.37
N VAL A 23 -5.47 -2.40 3.40
CA VAL A 23 -6.55 -1.43 3.59
C VAL A 23 -7.40 -1.25 2.33
N TYR A 24 -6.79 -1.04 1.17
CA TYR A 24 -7.49 -0.56 -0.03
C TYR A 24 -7.70 -1.61 -1.12
N VAL A 25 -7.02 -2.75 -1.05
CA VAL A 25 -7.15 -3.82 -2.05
C VAL A 25 -7.90 -5.02 -1.46
N PHE A 26 -7.48 -5.47 -0.29
CA PHE A 26 -8.08 -6.65 0.36
C PHE A 26 -9.20 -6.31 1.34
N GLU A 27 -9.36 -5.03 1.69
CA GLU A 27 -10.29 -4.55 2.73
C GLU A 27 -10.16 -5.34 4.06
N CYS A 28 -8.95 -5.82 4.35
CA CYS A 28 -8.62 -6.66 5.49
C CYS A 28 -7.69 -5.89 6.43
N TYR A 29 -8.28 -5.07 7.29
CA TYR A 29 -7.54 -4.24 8.23
C TYR A 29 -8.36 -3.95 9.48
N GLY A 30 -7.67 -3.80 10.61
CA GLY A 30 -8.24 -3.23 11.83
C GLY A 30 -7.92 -1.73 11.96
N PRO A 31 -8.51 -1.04 12.95
CA PRO A 31 -8.19 0.36 13.24
C PRO A 31 -6.69 0.62 13.45
N ARG A 32 -5.98 -0.34 14.08
CA ARG A 32 -4.54 -0.21 14.34
C ARG A 32 -3.70 -0.26 13.07
N ASP A 33 -4.07 -1.08 12.09
CA ASP A 33 -3.36 -1.17 10.82
C ASP A 33 -3.51 0.13 10.04
N TYR A 34 -4.71 0.72 10.08
CA TYR A 34 -4.97 2.02 9.47
C TYR A 34 -4.20 3.16 10.15
N GLU A 35 -4.17 3.21 11.48
CA GLU A 35 -3.37 4.17 12.25
C GLU A 35 -1.87 4.02 11.95
N LEU A 36 -1.38 2.77 11.89
CA LEU A 36 0.01 2.47 11.54
C LEU A 36 0.33 2.94 10.13
N MET A 37 -0.57 2.70 9.16
CA MET A 37 -0.41 3.16 7.78
C MET A 37 -0.26 4.68 7.71
N ILE A 38 -1.10 5.42 8.45
CA ILE A 38 -1.02 6.89 8.53
C ILE A 38 0.32 7.33 9.14
N ALA A 39 0.75 6.70 10.24
CA ALA A 39 2.00 7.04 10.90
C ALA A 39 3.22 6.77 9.99
N THR A 40 3.23 5.65 9.27
CA THR A 40 4.26 5.33 8.27
C THR A 40 4.25 6.34 7.12
N GLU A 41 3.07 6.73 6.62
CA GLU A 41 2.94 7.76 5.58
C GLU A 41 3.53 9.11 6.03
N GLN A 42 3.22 9.52 7.27
CA GLN A 42 3.73 10.77 7.83
C GLN A 42 5.25 10.76 7.95
N GLU A 43 5.85 9.66 8.39
CA GLU A 43 7.30 9.53 8.48
C GLU A 43 7.95 9.57 7.09
N LEU A 44 7.40 8.87 6.10
CA LEU A 44 7.88 8.92 4.71
C LEU A 44 7.82 10.36 4.17
N ARG A 45 6.71 11.08 4.38
CA ARG A 45 6.58 12.49 4.00
C ARG A 45 7.60 13.38 4.71
N ARG A 46 7.81 13.17 6.02
CA ARG A 46 8.82 13.89 6.82
C ARG A 46 10.23 13.69 6.26
N ARG A 47 10.53 12.52 5.70
CA ARG A 47 11.81 12.20 5.05
C ARG A 47 11.91 12.68 3.60
N GLY A 48 10.88 13.36 3.07
CA GLY A 48 10.89 13.94 1.73
C GLY A 48 10.34 13.03 0.63
N TYR A 49 9.74 11.88 0.98
CA TYR A 49 9.08 11.04 0.00
C TYR A 49 7.69 11.59 -0.38
N LYS A 50 7.32 11.40 -1.64
CA LYS A 50 5.99 11.68 -2.16
C LYS A 50 5.26 10.37 -2.45
N ILE A 51 4.12 10.16 -1.81
CA ILE A 51 3.25 9.02 -2.15
C ILE A 51 2.48 9.34 -3.43
N VAL A 52 2.57 8.45 -4.41
CA VAL A 52 1.84 8.53 -5.68
C VAL A 52 0.91 7.33 -5.77
N ARG A 53 -0.40 7.58 -5.81
CA ARG A 53 -1.43 6.55 -5.98
C ARG A 53 -1.89 6.56 -7.43
N ARG A 54 -1.83 5.42 -8.11
CA ARG A 54 -2.30 5.27 -9.50
C ARG A 54 -3.44 4.26 -9.54
N VAL A 55 -4.48 4.60 -10.28
CA VAL A 55 -5.58 3.70 -10.63
C VAL A 55 -5.51 3.48 -12.13
N GLU A 56 -5.36 2.24 -12.57
CA GLU A 56 -5.35 1.88 -13.99
C GLU A 56 -6.70 1.27 -14.35
N VAL A 57 -7.31 1.75 -15.44
CA VAL A 57 -8.56 1.23 -15.99
C VAL A 57 -8.24 0.62 -17.35
N VAL A 58 -8.39 -0.69 -17.46
CA VAL A 58 -8.17 -1.43 -18.72
C VAL A 58 -9.50 -1.93 -19.27
N LYS A 59 -9.63 -1.92 -20.60
CA LYS A 59 -10.79 -2.50 -21.27
C LYS A 59 -10.68 -4.03 -21.23
N GLN A 60 -11.70 -4.70 -20.70
CA GLN A 60 -11.76 -6.15 -20.72
C GLN A 60 -11.97 -6.63 -22.17
N GLU A 61 -10.92 -7.15 -22.79
CA GLU A 61 -11.05 -7.89 -24.06
C GLU A 61 -11.66 -9.26 -23.75
N LYS A 62 -12.83 -9.54 -24.33
CA LYS A 62 -13.45 -10.86 -24.25
C LYS A 62 -12.66 -11.80 -25.17
N PHE A 63 -11.84 -12.67 -24.62
CA PHE A 63 -11.39 -13.86 -25.34
C PHE A 63 -12.44 -14.95 -25.10
N GLU A 64 -13.18 -15.32 -26.13
CA GLU A 64 -14.00 -16.53 -26.11
C GLU A 64 -13.07 -17.74 -25.98
N GLU A 65 -13.21 -18.51 -24.89
CA GLU A 65 -12.61 -19.84 -24.81
C GLU A 65 -13.24 -20.70 -25.91
N VAL A 66 -12.48 -20.94 -26.99
CA VAL A 66 -12.79 -22.01 -27.94
C VAL A 66 -12.43 -23.32 -27.24
N ILE A 67 -13.41 -23.91 -26.55
CA ILE A 67 -13.32 -25.28 -26.07
C ILE A 67 -13.46 -26.18 -27.30
N GLY A 68 -12.33 -26.75 -27.75
CA GLY A 68 -12.28 -27.79 -28.78
C GLY A 68 -12.45 -29.19 -28.22
#